data_AF-A0A921TA25-F1
#
_entry.id   AF-A0A921TA25-F1
#
_cell.length_a   1.000
_cell.length_b   1.000
_cell.length_c   1.000
_cell.angle_alpha   90.00
_cell.angle_beta   90.00
_cell.angle_gamma   90.00
#
_symmetry.space_group_name_H-M   'P 1'
#
loop_
_entity.id
_entity.type
_entity.pdbx_description
1 polymer ?
#
loop_
_entity_poly.entity_id
_entity_poly.type
_entity_poly.pdbx_seq_one_letter_code
_entity_poly.pdbx_strand_id
1 'polypeptide(L)' 'CPTFVENGIAPRHIDLRPFVLSGKETRLVPGGLTRVALKEGSLVVNSSQGGGTKDTWVVEG' A
#
# COMPACT_ATOMS: atom_id res chain seq x y z
N CYS A 1 1.05 -4.61 -7.78
CA CYS A 1 1.88 -5.49 -6.93
C CYS A 1 1.28 -6.90 -6.90
N PRO A 2 2.09 -7.95 -6.64
CA PRO A 2 1.57 -9.31 -6.44
C PRO A 2 0.71 -9.37 -5.17
N THR A 3 -0.49 -9.93 -5.31
CA THR A 3 -1.46 -10.09 -4.23
C THR A 3 -2.03 -11.49 -4.28
N PHE A 4 -2.10 -12.14 -3.12
CA PHE A 4 -2.76 -13.43 -2.98
C PHE A 4 -4.28 -13.22 -3.03
N VAL A 5 -4.90 -13.80 -4.05
CA VAL A 5 -6.35 -13.80 -4.29
C VAL A 5 -6.81 -15.26 -4.42
N GLU A 6 -8.12 -15.50 -4.55
CA GLU A 6 -8.69 -16.86 -4.59
C GLU A 6 -8.04 -17.75 -5.66
N ASN A 7 -7.74 -17.20 -6.83
CA ASN A 7 -7.11 -17.92 -7.96
C ASN A 7 -5.57 -17.92 -7.90
N GLY A 8 -4.97 -17.64 -6.74
CA GLY A 8 -3.52 -17.62 -6.54
C GLY A 8 -2.93 -16.20 -6.53
N ILE A 9 -1.70 -16.05 -7.03
CA ILE A 9 -1.01 -14.75 -7.03
C ILE A 9 -1.37 -13.99 -8.31
N ALA A 10 -1.97 -12.81 -8.17
CA ALA A 10 -2.32 -11.94 -9.28
C ALA A 10 -1.89 -10.49 -9.04
N PRO A 11 -1.61 -9.71 -10.11
CA PRO A 11 -1.32 -8.29 -9.95
C PRO A 11 -2.57 -7.52 -9.52
N ARG A 12 -2.38 -6.58 -8.59
CA ARG A 12 -3.39 -5.58 -8.17
C ARG A 12 -2.79 -4.18 -8.08
N HIS A 13 -3.60 -3.15 -8.30
CA HIS A 13 -3.18 -1.77 -8.11
C HIS A 13 -2.98 -1.47 -6.63
N ILE A 14 -1.97 -0.66 -6.35
CA ILE A 14 -1.66 -0.21 -4.99
C ILE A 14 -1.55 1.30 -4.95
N ASP A 15 -1.73 1.81 -3.74
CA ASP A 15 -1.56 3.19 -3.33
C ASP A 15 -0.60 3.16 -2.13
N LEU A 16 0.42 4.01 -2.14
CA LEU A 16 1.33 4.17 -1.00
C LEU A 16 1.13 5.55 -0.38
N ARG A 17 0.87 5.56 0.93
CA ARG A 17 0.80 6.78 1.74
C ARG A 17 1.98 6.82 2.72
N PRO A 18 3.07 7.52 2.39
CA PRO A 18 4.14 7.78 3.35
C PRO A 18 3.70 8.81 4.38
N PHE A 19 4.44 8.88 5.50
CA PHE A 19 4.20 9.84 6.56
C PHE A 19 5.43 10.75 6.74
N VAL A 20 5.22 12.04 6.54
CA VAL A 20 6.20 13.09 6.84
C VAL A 20 5.95 13.58 8.26
N LEU A 21 7.01 13.61 9.07
CA LEU A 21 7.01 14.17 10.41
C LEU A 21 7.71 15.54 10.35
N SER A 22 6.97 16.59 10.69
CA SER A 22 7.48 17.96 10.71
C SER A 22 7.60 18.44 12.16
N GLY A 23 8.82 18.85 12.55
CA GLY A 23 9.12 19.40 13.88
C GLY A 23 10.29 20.38 13.79
N LYS A 24 11.28 20.26 14.67
CA LYS A 24 12.56 20.99 14.52
C LYS A 24 13.24 20.67 13.19
N GLU A 25 13.02 19.47 12.69
CA GLU A 25 13.46 18.98 11.39
C GLU A 25 12.29 18.29 10.68
N THR A 26 12.35 18.25 9.36
CA THR A 26 11.39 17.51 8.52
C THR A 26 12.01 16.19 8.12
N ARG A 27 11.35 15.08 8.47
CA ARG A 27 11.84 13.74 8.15
C ARG A 27 10.73 12.83 7.64
N LEU A 28 11.10 11.86 6.83
CA LEU A 28 10.23 10.77 6.40
C LEU A 28 10.44 9.56 7.33
N VAL A 29 9.36 8.85 7.66
CA VAL A 29 9.47 7.53 8.29
C VAL A 29 9.87 6.51 7.22
N PRO A 30 10.80 5.57 7.48
CA PRO A 30 11.12 4.48 6.56
C PRO A 30 9.98 3.45 6.50
N GLY A 31 8.84 3.87 5.95
CA GLY A 31 7.62 3.10 5.89
C GLY A 31 6.43 3.94 5.42
N GLY A 32 5.25 3.31 5.46
CA GLY A 32 4.01 3.96 5.03
C GLY A 32 2.85 2.97 5.04
N LEU A 33 1.65 3.51 4.85
CA LEU A 33 0.46 2.70 4.64
C LEU A 33 0.36 2.32 3.16
N THR A 34 0.54 1.05 2.83
CA THR A 34 0.22 0.55 1.49
C THR A 34 -1.21 0.03 1.48
N ARG A 35 -2.01 0.52 0.53
CA ARG A 35 -3.38 0.06 0.26
C ARG A 35 -3.42 -0.67 -1.07
N VAL A 36 -4.30 -1.66 -1.19
CA VAL A 36 -4.45 -2.50 -2.40
C VAL A 36 -5.91 -2.53 -2.85
N ALA A 37 -6.14 -2.41 -4.15
CA ALA A 37 -7.43 -2.65 -4.76
C ALA A 37 -7.59 -4.17 -4.97
N LEU A 38 -8.42 -4.86 -4.19
CA LEU A 38 -8.52 -6.33 -4.26
C LEU A 38 -9.30 -6.82 -5.48
N LYS A 39 -10.26 -6.02 -5.98
CA LYS A 39 -11.02 -6.31 -7.18
C LYS A 39 -10.13 -6.15 -8.42
N GLU A 40 -10.18 -7.14 -9.31
CA GLU A 40 -9.44 -7.13 -10.57
C GLU A 40 -9.80 -5.90 -11.43
N GLY A 41 -8.77 -5.26 -12.00
CA GLY A 41 -8.92 -4.03 -12.80
C GLY A 41 -9.29 -2.76 -12.01
N SER A 42 -9.66 -2.87 -10.73
CA SER A 42 -10.05 -1.71 -9.92
C SER A 42 -8.85 -0.81 -9.59
N LEU A 43 -9.10 0.49 -9.52
CA LEU A 43 -8.20 1.51 -8.97
C LEU A 43 -8.63 1.98 -7.57
N VAL A 44 -9.79 1.50 -7.09
CA VAL A 44 -10.33 1.89 -5.78
C VAL A 44 -9.68 1.06 -4.69
N VAL A 45 -8.89 1.73 -3.84
CA VAL A 45 -8.15 1.13 -2.72
C VAL A 45 -8.81 1.36 -1.35
N ASN A 46 -9.97 2.01 -1.30
CA ASN A 46 -10.67 2.29 -0.04
C ASN A 46 -11.30 1.01 0.52
N SER A 47 -11.17 0.79 1.83
CA SER A 47 -11.70 -0.37 2.54
C SER A 47 -13.22 -0.50 2.44
N SER A 48 -13.96 0.61 2.36
CA SER A 48 -15.43 0.57 2.22
C SER A 48 -15.91 -0.08 0.91
N GLN A 49 -15.02 -0.25 -0.07
CA GLN A 49 -15.30 -0.88 -1.37
C GLN A 49 -14.41 -2.10 -1.62
N GLY A 50 -14.00 -2.80 -0.55
CA GLY A 50 -13.19 -4.01 -0.67
C GLY A 50 -11.71 -3.74 -0.96
N GLY A 51 -11.20 -2.57 -0.58
CA GLY A 51 -9.76 -2.32 -0.50
C GLY A 51 -9.13 -3.05 0.69
N GLY A 52 -7.86 -3.40 0.56
CA GLY A 52 -7.05 -4.01 1.62
C GLY A 52 -5.80 -3.21 1.94
N THR A 53 -4.97 -3.72 2.84
CA THR A 53 -3.66 -3.14 3.18
C THR A 53 -2.54 -4.16 3.00
N LYS A 54 -1.31 -3.66 2.88
CA LYS A 54 -0.08 -4.46 2.86
C LYS A 54 0.99 -3.75 3.69
N ASP A 55 1.93 -4.53 4.20
CA ASP A 55 3.14 -3.98 4.82
C ASP A 55 4.02 -3.29 3.77
N THR A 56 4.67 -2.21 4.19
CA THR A 56 5.63 -1.46 3.38
C THR A 56 7.01 -1.68 3.96
N TRP A 57 7.89 -2.37 3.22
CA TRP A 57 9.28 -2.53 3.63
C TRP A 57 10.15 -1.57 2.83
N VAL A 58 10.89 -0.72 3.53
CA VAL A 58 11.97 0.10 2.97
C VAL A 58 13.27 -0.62 3.28
N VAL A 59 13.95 -1.11 2.27
CA VAL A 59 15.17 -1.90 2.42
C VAL A 59 16.37 -0.97 2.25
N GLU A 60 17.28 -0.97 3.23
CA GLU A 60 18.58 -0.28 3.10
C GLU A 60 19.52 -1.16 2.26
N GLY A 61 20.22 -0.53 1.32
CA GLY A 61 21.19 -1.18 0.43
C GLY A 61 22.60 -1.16 0.99
#